data_AF-A0AAJ6JDS0-F1
#
_entry.id   AF-A0AAJ6JDS0-F1
#
_cell.length_a   1.000
_cell.length_b   1.000
_cell.length_c   1.000
_cell.angle_alpha   90.00
_cell.angle_beta   90.00
_cell.angle_gamma   90.00
#
_symmetry.space_group_name_H-M   'P 1'
#
loop_
_entity.id
_entity.type
_entity.pdbx_description
1 polymer ?
#
loop_
_entity_poly.entity_id
_entity_poly.type
_entity_poly.pdbx_seq_one_letter_code
_entity_poly.pdbx_strand_id
1 'polypeptide(L)'
;MLAPATGVFGLIGFSGKSGREVEQLAMLEPLATHYGDDWWFRTVLAFAEIELHRLDSGFNNIEAALRGFPRNAHAAHIKAHLFYEKGQREEGLAYLGQWNADYPREGQLHCHINWHLALWSLETGRRDQAWKIYREALHPGGSWGPQINVLTDCASFLARAEMAGEPRDPGLWREISQYAAKWFPNSGIIFADMHSALAFAMAGDAEALARIIENPKGPAADIVAPIARGFDGLAKGDWTRVVDELRPVLATHERVGGSRAQRDLLEYSVTCALLRSGRADDARRLIASRRPQNPASGVPLAGI
;
A
#
# COMPACT_ATOMS: atom_id res chain seq x y z
N MET A 1 17.57 19.88 8.46
CA MET A 1 17.13 18.47 8.61
C MET A 1 15.99 18.23 7.63
N LEU A 2 16.16 17.37 6.62
CA LEU A 2 15.16 17.12 5.57
C LEU A 2 14.15 16.03 5.90
N ALA A 3 14.46 15.17 6.88
CA ALA A 3 13.68 13.98 7.21
C ALA A 3 12.15 14.21 7.30
N PRO A 4 11.64 15.31 7.91
CA PRO A 4 10.20 15.55 7.96
C PRO A 4 9.53 15.76 6.59
N ALA A 5 10.28 16.12 5.54
CA ALA A 5 9.77 16.33 4.19
C ALA A 5 10.02 15.12 3.25
N THR A 6 10.72 14.08 3.74
CA THR A 6 11.06 12.89 2.96
C THR A 6 10.20 11.69 3.33
N GLY A 7 9.88 10.84 2.35
CA GLY A 7 9.11 9.61 2.55
C GLY A 7 7.59 9.81 2.54
N VAL A 8 6.88 8.68 2.63
CA VAL A 8 5.43 8.59 2.44
C VAL A 8 4.60 9.21 3.56
N PHE A 9 5.16 9.30 4.78
CA PHE A 9 4.50 9.86 5.96
C PHE A 9 5.01 11.28 6.31
N GLY A 10 5.89 11.85 5.48
CA GLY A 10 6.40 13.20 5.65
C GLY A 10 5.42 14.28 5.22
N LEU A 11 5.80 15.55 5.38
CA LEU A 11 5.02 16.74 5.05
C LEU A 11 4.54 16.75 3.59
N ILE A 12 5.40 16.42 2.63
CA ILE A 12 5.01 16.28 1.22
C ILE A 12 4.15 15.04 1.04
N GLY A 13 4.55 13.93 1.67
CA GLY A 13 3.90 12.63 1.59
C GLY A 13 2.43 12.63 2.00
N PHE A 14 2.08 13.35 3.07
CA PHE A 14 0.70 13.49 3.58
C PHE A 14 0.10 14.88 3.33
N SER A 15 0.63 15.63 2.36
CA SER A 15 0.15 16.97 2.02
C SER A 15 -1.25 17.01 1.40
N GLY A 16 -1.77 15.88 0.91
CA GLY A 16 -3.04 15.83 0.16
C GLY A 16 -2.97 16.47 -1.24
N LYS A 17 -1.78 16.87 -1.71
CA LYS A 17 -1.58 17.52 -3.01
C LYS A 17 -1.40 16.50 -4.13
N SER A 18 -1.95 16.81 -5.30
CA SER A 18 -1.61 16.10 -6.54
C SER A 18 -0.16 16.35 -6.94
N GLY A 19 0.46 15.35 -7.55
CA GLY A 19 1.85 15.45 -8.03
C GLY A 19 2.91 15.55 -6.91
N ARG A 20 2.58 15.16 -5.68
CA ARG A 20 3.51 15.24 -4.54
C ARG A 20 4.79 14.42 -4.73
N GLU A 21 4.76 13.33 -5.49
CA GLU A 21 5.94 12.53 -5.83
C GLU A 21 6.92 13.35 -6.70
N VAL A 22 6.39 14.15 -7.64
CA VAL A 22 7.18 15.07 -8.47
C VAL A 22 7.78 16.18 -7.61
N GLU A 23 6.99 16.76 -6.70
CA GLU A 23 7.46 17.78 -5.75
C GLU A 23 8.57 17.23 -4.84
N GLN A 24 8.43 16.00 -4.36
CA GLN A 24 9.42 15.35 -3.52
C GLN A 24 10.73 15.10 -4.25
N LEU A 25 10.68 14.58 -5.48
CA LEU A 25 11.90 14.36 -6.26
C LEU A 25 12.58 15.68 -6.63
N ALA A 26 11.81 16.68 -7.06
CA ALA A 26 12.34 18.01 -7.40
C ALA A 26 13.02 18.71 -6.20
N MET A 27 12.55 18.46 -4.97
CA MET A 27 13.20 18.94 -3.75
C MET A 27 14.53 18.20 -3.48
N LEU A 28 14.60 16.90 -3.76
CA LEU A 28 15.75 16.05 -3.43
C LEU A 28 16.87 16.15 -4.46
N GLU A 29 16.58 16.13 -5.76
CA GLU A 29 17.59 16.07 -6.83
C GLU A 29 18.71 17.11 -6.72
N PRO A 30 18.43 18.41 -6.46
CA PRO A 30 19.49 19.43 -6.37
C PRO A 30 20.45 19.19 -5.19
N LEU A 31 20.05 18.38 -4.21
CA LEU A 31 20.83 18.11 -3.01
C LEU A 31 21.75 16.89 -3.17
N ALA A 32 21.60 16.11 -4.24
CA ALA A 32 22.33 14.86 -4.42
C ALA A 32 23.85 15.03 -4.47
N THR A 33 24.34 16.11 -5.10
CA THR A 33 25.78 16.41 -5.15
C THR A 33 26.34 16.82 -3.79
N HIS A 34 25.52 17.42 -2.92
CA HIS A 34 25.92 17.85 -1.59
C HIS A 34 25.99 16.69 -0.59
N TYR A 35 25.07 15.73 -0.70
CA TYR A 35 25.05 14.54 0.16
C TYR A 35 25.99 13.42 -0.34
N GLY A 36 26.35 13.42 -1.62
CA GLY A 36 27.22 12.38 -2.20
C GLY A 36 26.65 10.99 -1.95
N ASP A 37 27.47 10.07 -1.44
CA ASP A 37 27.09 8.69 -1.16
C ASP A 37 26.57 8.44 0.27
N ASP A 38 26.09 9.49 0.95
CA ASP A 38 25.39 9.32 2.22
C ASP A 38 24.23 8.32 2.09
N TRP A 39 24.29 7.24 2.87
CA TRP A 39 23.37 6.11 2.72
C TRP A 39 21.92 6.50 2.98
N TRP A 40 21.67 7.44 3.90
CA TRP A 40 20.33 7.88 4.26
C TRP A 40 19.73 8.68 3.10
N PHE A 41 20.49 9.65 2.58
CA PHE A 41 20.06 10.46 1.45
C PHE A 41 19.83 9.63 0.20
N ARG A 42 20.74 8.71 -0.11
CA ARG A 42 20.59 7.76 -1.24
C ARG A 42 19.34 6.90 -1.10
N THR A 43 18.97 6.49 0.12
CA THR A 43 17.73 5.76 0.39
C THR A 43 16.48 6.58 0.04
N VAL A 44 16.41 7.83 0.51
CA VAL A 44 15.22 8.68 0.27
C VAL A 44 15.13 9.15 -1.19
N LEU A 45 16.27 9.40 -1.85
CA LEU A 45 16.32 9.72 -3.27
C LEU A 45 15.86 8.54 -4.11
N ALA A 46 16.36 7.33 -3.83
CA ALA A 46 15.94 6.12 -4.52
C ALA A 46 14.43 5.93 -4.45
N PHE A 47 13.82 6.14 -3.29
CA PHE A 47 12.38 6.00 -3.14
C PHE A 47 11.60 7.01 -4.00
N ALA A 48 12.01 8.29 -4.00
CA ALA A 48 11.35 9.32 -4.81
C ALA A 48 11.46 9.03 -6.32
N GLU A 49 12.60 8.47 -6.76
CA GLU A 49 12.79 8.03 -8.14
C GLU A 49 11.93 6.82 -8.50
N ILE A 50 11.86 5.81 -7.62
CA ILE A 50 11.06 4.60 -7.81
C ILE A 50 9.56 4.95 -7.91
N GLU A 51 9.06 5.83 -7.05
CA GLU A 51 7.64 6.26 -7.10
C GLU A 51 7.28 7.00 -8.41
N LEU A 52 8.27 7.51 -9.15
CA LEU A 52 8.10 8.09 -10.49
C LEU A 52 8.54 7.14 -11.62
N HIS A 53 8.72 5.84 -11.33
CA HIS A 53 9.21 4.82 -12.25
C HIS A 53 10.57 5.13 -12.91
N ARG A 54 11.42 5.92 -12.26
CA ARG A 54 12.83 6.08 -12.66
C ARG A 54 13.65 4.93 -12.09
N LEU A 55 13.31 3.71 -12.50
CA LEU A 55 13.73 2.48 -11.82
C LEU A 55 15.23 2.22 -11.90
N ASP A 56 15.91 2.65 -12.97
CA ASP A 56 17.36 2.47 -13.11
C ASP A 56 18.15 3.41 -12.19
N SER A 57 17.74 4.67 -12.07
CA SER A 57 18.37 5.60 -11.13
C SER A 57 18.04 5.23 -9.68
N GLY A 58 16.79 4.83 -9.42
CA GLY A 58 16.37 4.27 -8.14
C GLY A 58 17.16 3.03 -7.73
N PHE A 59 17.44 2.12 -8.67
CA PHE A 59 18.32 0.97 -8.45
C PHE A 59 19.74 1.41 -8.05
N ASN A 60 20.36 2.31 -8.82
CA ASN A 60 21.71 2.78 -8.53
C ASN A 60 21.83 3.42 -7.14
N ASN A 61 20.85 4.26 -6.78
CA ASN A 61 20.81 4.92 -5.48
C ASN A 61 20.54 3.93 -4.33
N ILE A 62 19.64 2.96 -4.49
CA ILE A 62 19.36 2.02 -3.39
C ILE A 62 20.51 1.03 -3.17
N GLU A 63 21.20 0.61 -4.23
CA GLU A 63 22.42 -0.20 -4.10
C GLU A 63 23.55 0.58 -3.43
N ALA A 64 23.70 1.88 -3.73
CA ALA A 64 24.66 2.74 -3.03
C ALA A 64 24.33 2.87 -1.54
N ALA A 65 23.05 3.09 -1.21
CA ALA A 65 22.59 3.15 0.17
C ALA A 65 22.88 1.86 0.95
N LEU A 66 22.58 0.70 0.36
CA LEU A 66 22.81 -0.60 0.98
C LEU A 66 24.29 -0.96 1.08
N ARG A 67 25.17 -0.46 0.20
CA ARG A 67 26.62 -0.57 0.41
C ARG A 67 27.08 0.24 1.63
N GLY A 68 26.53 1.44 1.83
CA GLY A 68 26.86 2.30 2.96
C GLY A 68 26.30 1.81 4.30
N PHE A 69 25.09 1.25 4.31
CA PHE A 69 24.49 0.64 5.50
C PHE A 69 23.64 -0.61 5.18
N PRO A 70 24.26 -1.80 5.07
CA PRO A 70 23.60 -3.02 4.58
C PRO A 70 22.39 -3.52 5.40
N ARG A 71 22.38 -3.26 6.71
CA ARG A 71 21.31 -3.69 7.63
C ARG A 71 20.31 -2.57 7.94
N ASN A 72 20.20 -1.56 7.08
CA ASN A 72 19.19 -0.53 7.22
C ASN A 72 17.81 -1.02 6.75
N ALA A 73 16.83 -1.07 7.67
CA ALA A 73 15.48 -1.56 7.38
C ALA A 73 14.73 -0.70 6.34
N HIS A 74 14.90 0.62 6.38
CA HIS A 74 14.28 1.50 5.39
C HIS A 74 14.84 1.24 3.99
N ALA A 75 16.17 1.12 3.85
CA ALA A 75 16.78 0.81 2.56
C ALA A 75 16.33 -0.56 2.01
N ALA A 76 16.24 -1.58 2.86
CA ALA A 76 15.71 -2.88 2.44
C ALA A 76 14.25 -2.81 1.98
N HIS A 77 13.42 -2.04 2.69
CA HIS A 77 12.05 -1.76 2.32
C HIS A 77 11.95 -0.97 0.99
N ILE A 78 12.78 0.06 0.76
CA ILE A 78 12.79 0.79 -0.51
C ILE A 78 13.23 -0.13 -1.67
N LYS A 79 14.17 -1.04 -1.44
CA LYS A 79 14.53 -2.06 -2.43
C LYS A 79 13.37 -3.03 -2.70
N ALA A 80 12.52 -3.32 -1.71
CA ALA A 80 11.29 -4.08 -1.91
C ALA A 80 10.32 -3.37 -2.87
N HIS A 81 10.20 -2.04 -2.77
CA HIS A 81 9.41 -1.25 -3.75
C HIS A 81 9.97 -1.35 -5.17
N LEU A 82 11.29 -1.36 -5.35
CA LEU A 82 11.90 -1.55 -6.67
C LEU A 82 11.47 -2.89 -7.29
N PHE A 83 11.56 -3.99 -6.53
CA PHE A 83 11.10 -5.30 -6.99
C PHE A 83 9.60 -5.31 -7.30
N TYR A 84 8.81 -4.63 -6.48
CA TYR A 84 7.36 -4.51 -6.66
C TYR A 84 7.01 -3.80 -7.98
N GLU A 85 7.58 -2.62 -8.24
CA GLU A 85 7.31 -1.85 -9.47
C GLU A 85 7.87 -2.54 -10.73
N LYS A 86 8.94 -3.35 -10.61
CA LYS A 86 9.48 -4.20 -11.69
C LYS A 86 8.71 -5.51 -11.91
N GLY A 87 7.74 -5.85 -11.05
CA GLY A 87 7.03 -7.13 -11.10
C GLY A 87 7.89 -8.36 -10.73
N GLN A 88 9.06 -8.15 -10.10
CA GLN A 88 10.08 -9.15 -9.76
C GLN A 88 9.79 -9.82 -8.41
N ARG A 89 8.74 -10.65 -8.36
CA ARG A 89 8.20 -11.22 -7.12
C ARG A 89 9.11 -12.24 -6.47
N GLU A 90 9.66 -13.13 -7.27
CA GLU A 90 10.53 -14.21 -6.78
C GLU A 90 11.85 -13.63 -6.27
N GLU A 91 12.41 -12.64 -6.97
CA GLU A 91 13.59 -11.91 -6.55
C GLU A 91 13.32 -11.10 -5.28
N GLY A 92 12.16 -10.44 -5.20
CA GLY A 92 11.70 -9.72 -4.01
C GLY A 92 11.56 -10.63 -2.79
N LEU A 93 10.93 -11.80 -2.95
CA LEU A 93 10.80 -12.81 -1.90
C LEU A 93 12.15 -13.36 -1.44
N ALA A 94 13.03 -13.69 -2.38
CA ALA A 94 14.36 -14.21 -2.06
C ALA A 94 15.19 -13.18 -1.29
N TYR A 95 15.26 -11.94 -1.81
CA TYR A 95 16.00 -10.85 -1.19
C TYR A 95 15.46 -10.51 0.20
N LEU A 96 14.16 -10.23 0.30
CA LEU A 96 13.56 -9.73 1.53
C LEU A 96 13.41 -10.85 2.56
N GLY A 97 13.19 -12.09 2.13
CA GLY A 97 13.17 -13.27 3.00
C GLY A 97 14.54 -13.49 3.66
N GLN A 98 15.63 -13.40 2.89
CA GLN A 98 16.98 -13.48 3.44
C GLN A 98 17.28 -12.30 4.39
N TRP A 99 16.92 -11.08 3.98
CA TRP A 99 17.21 -9.89 4.79
C TRP A 99 16.44 -9.89 6.12
N ASN A 100 15.17 -10.33 6.10
CA ASN A 100 14.26 -10.33 7.25
C ASN A 100 14.54 -11.45 8.26
N ALA A 101 15.31 -12.50 7.90
CA ALA A 101 15.60 -13.64 8.76
C ALA A 101 16.13 -13.24 10.15
N ASP A 102 16.99 -12.22 10.19
CA ASP A 102 17.60 -11.71 11.43
C ASP A 102 17.10 -10.29 11.80
N TYR A 103 15.97 -9.83 11.24
CA TYR A 103 15.42 -8.52 11.59
C TYR A 103 14.53 -8.65 12.84
N PRO A 104 14.74 -7.83 13.89
CA PRO A 104 13.97 -7.94 15.13
C PRO A 104 12.46 -7.79 14.91
N ARG A 105 11.66 -8.62 15.58
CA ARG A 105 10.18 -8.62 15.48
C ARG A 105 9.56 -7.33 16.03
N GLU A 106 10.29 -6.64 16.90
CA GLU A 106 9.98 -5.35 17.50
C GLU A 106 10.47 -4.16 16.63
N GLY A 107 11.11 -4.44 15.49
CA GLY A 107 11.55 -3.43 14.56
C GLY A 107 10.38 -2.66 13.94
N GLN A 108 10.51 -1.35 13.78
CA GLN A 108 9.44 -0.48 13.25
C GLN A 108 8.91 -0.92 11.88
N LEU A 109 9.75 -1.52 11.05
CA LEU A 109 9.38 -1.99 9.71
C LEU A 109 9.06 -3.48 9.66
N HIS A 110 9.06 -4.21 10.78
CA HIS A 110 8.93 -5.67 10.74
C HIS A 110 7.57 -6.08 10.16
N CYS A 111 6.49 -5.47 10.67
CA CYS A 111 5.14 -5.62 10.10
C CYS A 111 5.13 -5.35 8.58
N HIS A 112 5.66 -4.21 8.17
CA HIS A 112 5.55 -3.76 6.78
C HIS A 112 6.44 -4.54 5.79
N ILE A 113 7.63 -4.97 6.23
CA ILE A 113 8.50 -5.87 5.46
C ILE A 113 7.81 -7.21 5.25
N ASN A 114 7.18 -7.75 6.29
CA ASN A 114 6.40 -8.97 6.18
C ASN A 114 5.15 -8.78 5.31
N TRP A 115 4.58 -7.57 5.22
CA TRP A 115 3.46 -7.29 4.33
C TRP A 115 3.86 -7.50 2.86
N HIS A 116 5.03 -7.00 2.44
CA HIS A 116 5.56 -7.30 1.10
C HIS A 116 5.76 -8.80 0.85
N LEU A 117 6.32 -9.52 1.82
CA LEU A 117 6.48 -10.98 1.72
C LEU A 117 5.13 -11.70 1.59
N ALA A 118 4.12 -11.28 2.34
CA ALA A 118 2.78 -11.85 2.29
C ALA A 118 2.11 -11.60 0.93
N LEU A 119 2.23 -10.38 0.39
CA LEU A 119 1.70 -10.04 -0.93
C LEU A 119 2.34 -10.87 -2.04
N TRP A 120 3.67 -10.92 -2.11
CA TRP A 120 4.33 -11.73 -3.13
C TRP A 120 4.08 -13.22 -2.96
N SER A 121 3.94 -13.71 -1.72
CA SER A 121 3.53 -15.10 -1.47
C SER A 121 2.14 -15.37 -2.06
N LEU A 122 1.19 -14.46 -1.88
CA LEU A 122 -0.15 -14.57 -2.47
C LEU A 122 -0.09 -14.55 -4.01
N GLU A 123 0.64 -13.60 -4.58
CA GLU A 123 0.76 -13.40 -6.04
C GLU A 123 1.53 -14.53 -6.76
N THR A 124 2.35 -15.29 -6.03
CA THR A 124 3.08 -16.46 -6.55
C THR A 124 2.41 -17.78 -6.23
N GLY A 125 1.18 -17.75 -5.70
CA GLY A 125 0.40 -18.95 -5.38
C GLY A 125 0.81 -19.67 -4.08
N ARG A 126 1.75 -19.11 -3.31
CA ARG A 126 2.18 -19.62 -1.99
C ARG A 126 1.19 -19.21 -0.89
N ARG A 127 -0.08 -19.62 -1.03
CA ARG A 127 -1.22 -19.21 -0.19
C ARG A 127 -1.00 -19.51 1.29
N ASP A 128 -0.55 -20.70 1.63
CA ASP A 128 -0.30 -21.09 3.02
C ASP A 128 0.77 -20.23 3.68
N GLN A 129 1.82 -19.88 2.93
CA GLN A 129 2.87 -18.97 3.38
C GLN A 129 2.32 -17.56 3.60
N ALA A 130 1.54 -17.04 2.65
CA ALA A 130 0.93 -15.71 2.76
C ALA A 130 0.08 -15.59 4.03
N TRP A 131 -0.78 -16.57 4.28
CA TRP A 131 -1.62 -16.61 5.47
C TRP A 131 -0.85 -16.87 6.77
N LYS A 132 0.25 -17.63 6.73
CA LYS A 132 1.15 -17.78 7.87
C LYS A 132 1.77 -16.43 8.25
N ILE A 133 2.31 -15.69 7.27
CA ILE A 133 2.88 -14.37 7.49
C ILE A 133 1.82 -13.40 8.03
N TYR A 134 0.60 -13.43 7.47
CA TYR A 134 -0.50 -12.63 7.99
C TYR A 134 -0.72 -12.85 9.49
N ARG A 135 -0.90 -14.11 9.92
CA ARG A 135 -1.15 -14.44 11.33
C ARG A 135 0.01 -14.07 12.24
N GLU A 136 1.24 -14.28 11.79
CA GLU A 136 2.44 -14.13 12.64
C GLU A 136 3.00 -12.71 12.67
N ALA A 137 2.70 -11.86 11.68
CA ALA A 137 3.35 -10.56 11.52
C ALA A 137 2.41 -9.37 11.29
N LEU A 138 1.26 -9.57 10.62
CA LEU A 138 0.38 -8.47 10.20
C LEU A 138 -0.85 -8.32 11.09
N HIS A 139 -1.41 -9.46 11.51
CA HIS A 139 -2.62 -9.55 12.30
C HIS A 139 -2.47 -8.76 13.61
N PRO A 140 -3.52 -8.02 14.06
CA PRO A 140 -3.50 -7.34 15.36
C PRO A 140 -3.19 -8.30 16.52
N GLY A 141 -1.96 -8.27 17.02
CA GLY A 141 -1.48 -9.16 18.08
C GLY A 141 -0.50 -10.25 17.62
N GLY A 142 -0.25 -10.39 16.31
CA GLY A 142 0.76 -11.32 15.78
C GLY A 142 2.21 -10.87 16.00
N SER A 143 2.52 -9.63 15.64
CA SER A 143 3.79 -8.97 15.96
C SER A 143 3.55 -7.51 16.32
N TRP A 144 4.55 -6.90 16.98
CA TRP A 144 4.53 -5.46 17.18
C TRP A 144 4.74 -4.72 15.85
N GLY A 145 4.11 -3.56 15.72
CA GLY A 145 4.32 -2.61 14.64
C GLY A 145 3.65 -1.26 14.96
N PRO A 146 4.06 -0.17 14.31
CA PRO A 146 3.33 1.10 14.39
C PRO A 146 1.85 0.90 14.05
N GLN A 147 0.95 1.54 14.79
CA GLN A 147 -0.49 1.28 14.68
C GLN A 147 -1.02 1.51 13.25
N ILE A 148 -0.46 2.50 12.55
CA ILE A 148 -0.84 2.80 11.17
C ILE A 148 -0.42 1.67 10.21
N ASN A 149 0.73 1.04 10.43
CA ASN A 149 1.18 -0.10 9.62
C ASN A 149 0.31 -1.32 9.92
N VAL A 150 0.02 -1.63 11.19
CA VAL A 150 -0.89 -2.74 11.55
C VAL A 150 -2.26 -2.55 10.90
N LEU A 151 -2.84 -1.36 10.98
CA LEU A 151 -4.13 -1.06 10.34
C LEU A 151 -4.06 -1.28 8.81
N THR A 152 -3.11 -0.59 8.18
CA THR A 152 -3.05 -0.52 6.72
C THR A 152 -2.62 -1.84 6.11
N ASP A 153 -1.55 -2.47 6.61
CA ASP A 153 -1.03 -3.75 6.09
C ASP A 153 -2.07 -4.88 6.24
N CYS A 154 -2.74 -4.96 7.39
CA CYS A 154 -3.76 -5.99 7.64
C CYS A 154 -4.97 -5.83 6.71
N ALA A 155 -5.58 -4.63 6.66
CA ALA A 155 -6.74 -4.38 5.79
C ALA A 155 -6.39 -4.58 4.30
N SER A 156 -5.19 -4.14 3.91
CA SER A 156 -4.70 -4.20 2.53
C SER A 156 -4.34 -5.63 2.10
N PHE A 157 -3.89 -6.50 3.02
CA PHE A 157 -3.72 -7.94 2.78
C PHE A 157 -5.07 -8.64 2.64
N LEU A 158 -5.99 -8.47 3.60
CA LEU A 158 -7.29 -9.15 3.60
C LEU A 158 -8.10 -8.85 2.32
N ALA A 159 -8.15 -7.58 1.91
CA ALA A 159 -8.83 -7.20 0.67
C ALA A 159 -8.21 -7.87 -0.56
N ARG A 160 -6.88 -7.93 -0.66
CA ARG A 160 -6.20 -8.59 -1.79
C ARG A 160 -6.37 -10.11 -1.76
N ALA A 161 -6.36 -10.73 -0.59
CA ALA A 161 -6.65 -12.15 -0.45
C ALA A 161 -8.05 -12.49 -0.99
N GLU A 162 -9.08 -11.72 -0.61
CA GLU A 162 -10.43 -11.89 -1.15
C GLU A 162 -10.50 -11.66 -2.66
N MET A 163 -9.84 -10.61 -3.17
CA MET A 163 -9.79 -10.36 -4.61
C MET A 163 -9.11 -11.49 -5.37
N ALA A 164 -8.11 -12.15 -4.77
CA ALA A 164 -7.42 -13.34 -5.28
C ALA A 164 -8.25 -14.64 -5.16
N GLY A 165 -9.45 -14.57 -4.58
CA GLY A 165 -10.38 -15.68 -4.46
C GLY A 165 -10.30 -16.46 -3.15
N GLU A 166 -9.55 -15.97 -2.15
CA GLU A 166 -9.64 -16.50 -0.80
C GLU A 166 -11.03 -16.17 -0.18
N PRO A 167 -11.60 -17.04 0.66
CA PRO A 167 -12.87 -16.77 1.29
C PRO A 167 -12.75 -15.61 2.29
N ARG A 168 -13.80 -14.79 2.37
CA ARG A 168 -13.93 -13.75 3.39
C ARG A 168 -14.01 -14.38 4.79
N ASP A 169 -13.25 -13.85 5.73
CA ASP A 169 -13.37 -14.16 7.16
C ASP A 169 -13.99 -12.94 7.90
N PRO A 170 -15.27 -13.01 8.33
CA PRO A 170 -15.91 -11.92 9.05
C PRO A 170 -15.28 -11.62 10.42
N GLY A 171 -14.62 -12.60 11.05
CA GLY A 171 -13.93 -12.43 12.32
C GLY A 171 -12.72 -11.50 12.17
N LEU A 172 -11.89 -11.76 11.17
CA LEU A 172 -10.71 -10.92 10.87
C LEU A 172 -11.10 -9.49 10.51
N TRP A 173 -12.18 -9.29 9.73
CA TRP A 173 -12.67 -7.95 9.43
C TRP A 173 -13.22 -7.22 10.65
N ARG A 174 -13.92 -7.92 11.55
CA ARG A 174 -14.39 -7.35 12.81
C ARG A 174 -13.23 -6.90 13.70
N GLU A 175 -12.17 -7.70 13.78
CA GLU A 175 -10.99 -7.38 14.58
C GLU A 175 -10.26 -6.13 14.06
N ILE A 176 -10.06 -6.03 12.74
CA ILE A 176 -9.41 -4.84 12.15
C ILE A 176 -10.32 -3.59 12.21
N SER A 177 -11.64 -3.77 12.12
CA SER A 177 -12.63 -2.69 12.35
C SER A 177 -12.55 -2.17 13.79
N GLN A 178 -12.52 -3.06 14.80
CA GLN A 178 -12.35 -2.68 16.20
C GLN A 178 -11.00 -2.01 16.45
N TYR A 179 -9.94 -2.49 15.78
CA TYR A 179 -8.62 -1.88 15.84
C TYR A 179 -8.62 -0.45 15.27
N ALA A 180 -9.27 -0.23 14.13
CA ALA A 180 -9.46 1.09 13.54
C ALA A 180 -10.23 2.03 14.48
N ALA A 181 -11.35 1.57 15.05
CA ALA A 181 -12.14 2.35 15.99
C ALA A 181 -11.36 2.73 17.26
N LYS A 182 -10.47 1.86 17.74
CA LYS A 182 -9.64 2.12 18.93
C LYS A 182 -8.55 3.15 18.67
N TRP A 183 -7.81 3.01 17.57
CA TRP A 183 -6.58 3.78 17.34
C TRP A 183 -6.76 4.98 16.40
N PHE A 184 -7.81 4.95 15.57
CA PHE A 184 -8.13 5.97 14.58
C PHE A 184 -9.61 6.39 14.62
N PRO A 185 -10.22 6.63 15.81
CA PRO A 185 -11.66 6.91 15.93
C PRO A 185 -12.12 8.17 15.18
N ASN A 186 -11.21 9.10 14.91
CA ASN A 186 -11.48 10.40 14.34
C ASN A 186 -10.24 10.94 13.61
N SER A 187 -9.57 10.06 12.85
CA SER A 187 -8.37 10.43 12.11
C SER A 187 -8.66 11.49 11.04
N GLY A 188 -7.64 12.28 10.70
CA GLY A 188 -7.62 13.17 9.54
C GLY A 188 -6.43 12.87 8.63
N ILE A 189 -5.86 11.68 8.80
CA ILE A 189 -4.80 11.12 7.96
C ILE A 189 -5.51 10.25 6.93
N ILE A 190 -5.70 10.77 5.72
CA ILE A 190 -6.45 10.12 4.63
C ILE A 190 -6.00 8.67 4.40
N PHE A 191 -4.69 8.40 4.53
CA PHE A 191 -4.14 7.05 4.43
C PHE A 191 -4.75 6.09 5.48
N ALA A 192 -4.89 6.51 6.74
CA ALA A 192 -5.54 5.72 7.77
C ALA A 192 -7.08 5.70 7.58
N ASP A 193 -7.67 6.81 7.14
CA ASP A 193 -9.12 6.91 6.92
C ASP A 193 -9.59 5.98 5.80
N MET A 194 -8.83 5.87 4.71
CA MET A 194 -9.07 4.93 3.62
C MET A 194 -9.13 3.48 4.14
N HIS A 195 -8.12 3.06 4.91
CA HIS A 195 -8.06 1.69 5.43
C HIS A 195 -9.07 1.44 6.55
N SER A 196 -9.39 2.44 7.36
CA SER A 196 -10.48 2.36 8.35
C SER A 196 -11.83 2.22 7.67
N ALA A 197 -12.10 2.99 6.61
CA ALA A 197 -13.33 2.86 5.83
C ALA A 197 -13.48 1.47 5.20
N LEU A 198 -12.39 0.91 4.66
CA LEU A 198 -12.39 -0.46 4.18
C LEU A 198 -12.73 -1.45 5.31
N ALA A 199 -12.04 -1.33 6.46
CA ALA A 199 -12.28 -2.20 7.61
C ALA A 199 -13.75 -2.13 8.10
N PHE A 200 -14.30 -0.93 8.26
CA PHE A 200 -15.69 -0.73 8.69
C PHE A 200 -16.69 -1.28 7.67
N ALA A 201 -16.49 -1.01 6.38
CA ALA A 201 -17.35 -1.52 5.32
C ALA A 201 -17.37 -3.05 5.30
N MET A 202 -16.20 -3.68 5.32
CA MET A 202 -16.07 -5.14 5.23
C MET A 202 -16.56 -5.86 6.50
N ALA A 203 -16.49 -5.20 7.66
CA ALA A 203 -17.05 -5.69 8.92
C ALA A 203 -18.57 -5.47 9.07
N GLY A 204 -19.18 -4.66 8.18
CA GLY A 204 -20.59 -4.27 8.29
C GLY A 204 -20.86 -3.21 9.36
N ASP A 205 -19.85 -2.47 9.82
CA ASP A 205 -19.99 -1.38 10.77
C ASP A 205 -20.45 -0.09 10.06
N ALA A 206 -21.75 -0.06 9.76
CA ALA A 206 -22.37 1.04 9.01
C ALA A 206 -22.28 2.38 9.75
N GLU A 207 -22.30 2.37 11.09
CA GLU A 207 -22.24 3.58 11.90
C GLU A 207 -20.84 4.22 11.83
N ALA A 208 -19.78 3.41 12.00
CA ALA A 208 -18.42 3.89 11.88
C ALA A 208 -18.08 4.34 10.45
N LEU A 209 -18.57 3.62 9.45
CA LEU A 209 -18.40 4.00 8.06
C LEU A 209 -19.11 5.32 7.72
N ALA A 210 -20.35 5.50 8.20
CA ALA A 210 -21.11 6.73 8.00
C ALA A 210 -20.38 7.95 8.56
N ARG A 211 -19.74 7.83 9.74
CA ARG A 211 -18.93 8.93 10.31
C ARG A 211 -17.80 9.39 9.38
N ILE A 212 -17.12 8.48 8.69
CA ILE A 212 -16.06 8.83 7.72
C ILE A 212 -16.67 9.51 6.48
N ILE A 213 -17.82 9.02 6.01
CA ILE A 213 -18.50 9.55 4.81
C ILE A 213 -19.04 10.97 5.06
N GLU A 214 -19.65 11.20 6.23
CA GLU A 214 -20.35 12.44 6.55
C GLU A 214 -19.42 13.55 7.03
N ASN A 215 -18.28 13.20 7.63
CA ASN A 215 -17.33 14.17 8.18
C ASN A 215 -15.88 13.86 7.78
N PRO A 216 -15.55 13.84 6.47
CA PRO A 216 -14.20 13.61 6.01
C PRO A 216 -13.27 14.76 6.42
N LYS A 217 -12.02 14.43 6.75
CA LYS A 217 -11.03 15.38 7.29
C LYS A 217 -9.72 15.32 6.51
N GLY A 218 -8.86 16.29 6.79
CA GLY A 218 -7.52 16.37 6.21
C GLY A 218 -7.47 17.09 4.86
N PRO A 219 -6.26 17.22 4.29
CA PRO A 219 -6.01 18.08 3.13
C PRO A 219 -6.58 17.58 1.80
N ALA A 220 -7.09 16.34 1.76
CA ALA A 220 -7.78 15.75 0.62
C ALA A 220 -9.09 15.07 1.06
N ALA A 221 -9.83 15.74 1.95
CA ALA A 221 -11.11 15.25 2.46
C ALA A 221 -12.12 14.94 1.33
N ASP A 222 -12.03 15.63 0.18
CA ASP A 222 -12.91 15.47 -0.97
C ASP A 222 -12.87 14.05 -1.58
N ILE A 223 -11.75 13.32 -1.46
CA ILE A 223 -11.64 11.94 -1.98
C ILE A 223 -11.96 10.87 -0.93
N VAL A 224 -12.04 11.22 0.36
CA VAL A 224 -12.29 10.26 1.45
C VAL A 224 -13.70 9.66 1.35
N ALA A 225 -14.72 10.49 1.17
CA ALA A 225 -16.11 10.01 1.10
C ALA A 225 -16.38 9.12 -0.14
N PRO A 226 -15.92 9.47 -1.37
CA PRO A 226 -15.96 8.55 -2.51
C PRO A 226 -15.26 7.22 -2.23
N ILE A 227 -14.06 7.25 -1.65
CA ILE A 227 -13.33 6.02 -1.28
C ILE A 227 -14.16 5.14 -0.34
N ALA A 228 -14.71 5.72 0.72
CA ALA A 228 -15.52 5.01 1.70
C ALA A 228 -16.81 4.43 1.09
N ARG A 229 -17.51 5.17 0.23
CA ARG A 229 -18.69 4.67 -0.50
C ARG A 229 -18.34 3.57 -1.49
N GLY A 230 -17.19 3.66 -2.14
CA GLY A 230 -16.68 2.59 -3.01
C GLY A 230 -16.41 1.31 -2.23
N PHE A 231 -15.80 1.39 -1.05
CA PHE A 231 -15.59 0.21 -0.19
C PHE A 231 -16.89 -0.36 0.39
N ASP A 232 -17.89 0.47 0.69
CA ASP A 232 -19.25 -0.01 1.02
C ASP A 232 -19.82 -0.86 -0.14
N GLY A 233 -19.66 -0.38 -1.38
CA GLY A 233 -20.04 -1.12 -2.58
C GLY A 233 -19.28 -2.43 -2.71
N LEU A 234 -17.96 -2.43 -2.45
CA LEU A 234 -17.11 -3.62 -2.48
C LEU A 234 -17.59 -4.66 -1.46
N ALA A 235 -17.92 -4.24 -0.25
CA ALA A 235 -18.40 -5.11 0.83
C ALA A 235 -19.75 -5.77 0.49
N LYS A 236 -20.63 -5.03 -0.19
CA LYS A 236 -22.01 -5.45 -0.56
C LYS A 236 -22.12 -6.12 -1.93
N GLY A 237 -21.05 -6.14 -2.72
CA GLY A 237 -21.08 -6.64 -4.10
C GLY A 237 -21.76 -5.70 -5.11
N ASP A 238 -21.88 -4.41 -4.78
CA ASP A 238 -22.37 -3.38 -5.68
C ASP A 238 -21.23 -2.88 -6.58
N TRP A 239 -20.92 -3.67 -7.61
CA TRP A 239 -19.79 -3.42 -8.50
C TRP A 239 -19.91 -2.12 -9.29
N THR A 240 -21.14 -1.70 -9.62
CA THR A 240 -21.39 -0.42 -10.27
C THR A 240 -20.95 0.73 -9.38
N ARG A 241 -21.37 0.72 -8.11
CA ARG A 241 -20.96 1.74 -7.14
C ARG A 241 -19.46 1.76 -6.89
N VAL A 242 -18.79 0.60 -6.84
CA VAL A 242 -17.33 0.55 -6.73
C VAL A 242 -16.68 1.31 -7.88
N VAL A 243 -17.11 1.06 -9.11
CA VAL A 243 -16.54 1.71 -10.30
C VAL A 243 -16.84 3.21 -10.31
N ASP A 244 -18.09 3.60 -10.07
CA ASP A 244 -18.52 5.00 -10.14
C ASP A 244 -17.84 5.87 -9.08
N GLU A 245 -17.64 5.34 -7.86
CA GLU A 245 -17.03 6.08 -6.76
C GLU A 245 -15.50 6.09 -6.80
N LEU A 246 -14.87 4.94 -7.11
CA LEU A 246 -13.40 4.82 -7.02
C LEU A 246 -12.67 5.21 -8.30
N ARG A 247 -13.25 5.00 -9.49
CA ARG A 247 -12.56 5.26 -10.76
C ARG A 247 -12.12 6.73 -10.92
N PRO A 248 -12.94 7.73 -10.56
CA PRO A 248 -12.52 9.13 -10.63
C PRO A 248 -11.34 9.44 -9.70
N VAL A 249 -11.25 8.75 -8.55
CA VAL A 249 -10.18 8.95 -7.55
C VAL A 249 -8.82 8.47 -8.08
N LEU A 250 -8.78 7.46 -8.96
CA LEU A 250 -7.53 6.91 -9.50
C LEU A 250 -6.66 7.94 -10.25
N ALA A 251 -7.23 9.05 -10.70
CA ALA A 251 -6.46 10.10 -11.38
C ALA A 251 -5.58 10.92 -10.43
N THR A 252 -5.93 10.96 -9.14
CA THR A 252 -5.23 11.76 -8.12
C THR A 252 -5.00 10.97 -6.82
N HIS A 253 -4.96 9.64 -6.92
CA HIS A 253 -4.88 8.76 -5.76
C HIS A 253 -3.61 8.99 -4.93
N GLU A 254 -2.55 9.58 -5.50
CA GLU A 254 -1.36 9.98 -4.75
C GLU A 254 -1.69 10.85 -3.54
N ARG A 255 -2.76 11.65 -3.59
CA ARG A 255 -3.21 12.53 -2.50
C ARG A 255 -3.52 11.78 -1.21
N VAL A 256 -3.79 10.48 -1.30
CA VAL A 256 -4.04 9.60 -0.13
C VAL A 256 -2.80 9.48 0.77
N GLY A 257 -1.60 9.55 0.19
CA GLY A 257 -0.36 9.17 0.88
C GLY A 257 0.04 7.71 0.63
N GLY A 258 0.96 7.20 1.47
CA GLY A 258 1.54 5.87 1.28
C GLY A 258 2.43 5.77 0.03
N SER A 259 2.80 4.56 -0.36
CA SER A 259 3.49 4.23 -1.62
C SER A 259 2.51 3.83 -2.72
N ARG A 260 2.97 3.75 -3.98
CA ARG A 260 2.18 3.21 -5.09
C ARG A 260 1.61 1.84 -4.74
N ALA A 261 2.46 0.92 -4.27
CA ALA A 261 2.07 -0.42 -3.84
C ALA A 261 0.89 -0.44 -2.84
N GLN A 262 0.88 0.48 -1.87
CA GLN A 262 -0.22 0.57 -0.90
C GLN A 262 -1.51 1.10 -1.55
N ARG A 263 -1.39 2.07 -2.46
CA ARG A 263 -2.54 2.68 -3.16
C ARG A 263 -3.15 1.81 -4.25
N ASP A 264 -2.45 0.78 -4.72
CA ASP A 264 -2.97 -0.20 -5.69
C ASP A 264 -4.24 -0.86 -5.23
N LEU A 265 -4.51 -0.88 -3.92
CA LEU A 265 -5.77 -1.32 -3.36
C LEU A 265 -6.99 -0.66 -4.07
N LEU A 266 -6.90 0.63 -4.41
CA LEU A 266 -7.96 1.32 -5.16
C LEU A 266 -8.05 0.84 -6.60
N GLU A 267 -6.91 0.69 -7.29
CA GLU A 267 -6.84 0.18 -8.66
C GLU A 267 -7.38 -1.26 -8.75
N TYR A 268 -7.01 -2.12 -7.80
CA TYR A 268 -7.45 -3.50 -7.69
C TYR A 268 -8.93 -3.60 -7.33
N SER A 269 -9.45 -2.69 -6.49
CA SER A 269 -10.89 -2.65 -6.18
C SER A 269 -11.72 -2.34 -7.43
N VAL A 270 -11.32 -1.33 -8.23
CA VAL A 270 -11.99 -1.02 -9.50
C VAL A 270 -11.87 -2.17 -10.48
N THR A 271 -10.67 -2.75 -10.62
CA THR A 271 -10.42 -3.86 -11.54
C THR A 271 -11.24 -5.11 -11.16
N CYS A 272 -11.30 -5.42 -9.87
CA CYS A 272 -12.13 -6.50 -9.33
C CYS A 272 -13.62 -6.27 -9.64
N ALA A 273 -14.14 -5.06 -9.41
CA ALA A 273 -15.52 -4.72 -9.73
C ALA A 273 -15.82 -4.82 -11.24
N LEU A 274 -14.89 -4.40 -12.10
CA LEU A 274 -15.02 -4.57 -13.56
C LEU A 274 -15.08 -6.06 -13.93
N LEU A 275 -14.23 -6.91 -13.36
CA LEU A 275 -14.27 -8.36 -13.59
C LEU A 275 -15.59 -8.97 -13.13
N ARG A 276 -16.05 -8.64 -11.91
CA ARG A 276 -17.27 -9.19 -11.31
C ARG A 276 -18.56 -8.67 -11.97
N SER A 277 -18.48 -7.57 -12.71
CA SER A 277 -19.58 -7.03 -13.54
C SER A 277 -19.52 -7.46 -15.01
N GLY A 278 -18.65 -8.43 -15.36
CA GLY A 278 -18.55 -8.96 -16.72
C GLY A 278 -17.78 -8.07 -17.71
N ARG A 279 -17.11 -7.02 -17.22
CA ARG A 279 -16.34 -6.06 -18.03
C ARG A 279 -14.85 -6.42 -18.08
N ALA A 280 -14.54 -7.66 -18.45
CA ALA A 280 -13.17 -8.20 -18.39
C ALA A 280 -12.16 -7.43 -19.24
N ASP A 281 -12.56 -6.96 -20.42
CA ASP A 281 -11.65 -6.18 -21.28
C ASP A 281 -11.32 -4.81 -20.71
N ASP A 282 -12.27 -4.17 -20.02
CA ASP A 282 -12.01 -2.92 -19.29
C ASP A 282 -11.05 -3.16 -18.12
N ALA A 283 -11.22 -4.28 -17.41
CA ALA A 283 -10.34 -4.68 -16.31
C ALA A 283 -8.89 -4.89 -16.80
N ARG A 284 -8.72 -5.65 -17.89
CA ARG A 284 -7.39 -5.91 -18.49
C ARG A 284 -6.73 -4.63 -18.99
N ARG A 285 -7.48 -3.75 -19.66
CA ARG A 285 -6.95 -2.44 -20.10
C ARG A 285 -6.52 -1.59 -18.92
N LEU A 286 -7.33 -1.50 -17.86
CA LEU A 286 -7.01 -0.73 -16.67
C LEU A 286 -5.70 -1.22 -16.04
N ILE A 287 -5.59 -2.53 -15.77
CA ILE A 287 -4.42 -3.05 -15.07
C ILE A 287 -3.15 -2.97 -15.92
N ALA A 288 -3.23 -3.28 -17.23
CA ALA A 288 -2.09 -3.17 -18.14
C ALA A 288 -1.58 -1.73 -18.24
N SER A 289 -2.49 -0.74 -18.22
CA SER A 289 -2.11 0.67 -18.26
C SER A 289 -1.41 1.16 -16.99
N ARG A 290 -1.80 0.62 -15.83
CA ARG A 290 -1.29 1.04 -14.52
C ARG A 290 -0.05 0.27 -14.08
N ARG A 291 0.13 -0.94 -14.61
CA ARG A 291 1.24 -1.83 -14.28
C ARG A 291 1.90 -2.39 -15.56
N PRO A 292 2.50 -1.54 -16.40
CA PRO A 292 3.04 -1.99 -17.69
C PRO A 292 4.20 -2.99 -17.57
N GLN A 293 4.93 -2.98 -16.45
CA GLN A 293 6.01 -3.93 -16.17
C GLN A 293 5.53 -5.18 -15.41
N ASN A 294 4.23 -5.26 -15.11
CA ASN A 294 3.66 -6.34 -14.33
C ASN A 294 2.69 -7.15 -15.21
N PRO A 295 3.04 -8.35 -15.65
CA PRO A 295 2.12 -9.19 -16.42
C PRO A 295 0.87 -9.49 -15.58
N ALA A 296 -0.29 -9.59 -16.23
CA ALA A 296 -1.58 -9.83 -15.57
C ALA A 296 -1.61 -11.08 -14.66
N SER A 297 -0.72 -12.05 -14.92
CA SER A 297 -0.54 -13.25 -14.10
C SER A 297 -0.05 -12.98 -12.67
N GLY A 298 0.38 -11.77 -12.35
CA GLY A 298 0.94 -11.42 -11.04
C GLY A 298 0.04 -10.58 -10.14
N VAL A 299 -1.13 -10.13 -10.59
CA VAL A 299 -2.02 -9.31 -9.74
C VAL A 299 -2.95 -10.19 -8.91
N PRO A 300 -3.31 -9.78 -7.68
CA PRO A 300 -4.15 -10.58 -6.78
C PRO A 300 -5.63 -10.47 -7.17
N LEU A 301 -5.98 -10.79 -8.42
CA LEU A 301 -7.32 -10.67 -8.99
C LEU A 301 -7.74 -12.00 -9.64
N ALA A 302 -8.66 -12.72 -9.01
CA ALA A 302 -9.22 -13.93 -9.58
C ALA A 302 -10.05 -13.62 -10.85
N GLY A 303 -9.66 -14.22 -11.96
CA GLY A 303 -10.35 -14.13 -13.26
C GLY A 303 -9.82 -13.06 -14.22
N ILE A 304 -8.66 -12.44 -13.93
CA ILE A 304 -8.00 -11.48 -14.83
C ILE A 304 -7.39 -12.16 -16.07
#